data_AF-A0A3A4NLM3-F1
#
_entry.id   AF-A0A3A4NLM3-F1
#
_cell.length_a   1.000
_cell.length_b   1.000
_cell.length_c   1.000
_cell.angle_alpha   90.00
_cell.angle_beta   90.00
_cell.angle_gamma   90.00
#
_symmetry.space_group_name_H-M   'P 1'
#
loop_
_entity.id
_entity.type
_entity.pdbx_description
1 polymer ?
#
loop_
_entity_poly.entity_id
_entity_poly.type
_entity_poly.pdbx_seq_one_letter_code
_entity_poly.pdbx_strand_id
1 'polypeptide(L)'
;MKDKFLTGKIPWKKIAQKVSAKLPPEVLLGPAEGEDAALIQVGGEIWAVASDPITFTSKDAGKLSVFVNANDVAVRGATPLYFTAIILISPEHAEEDSIYELLDEIRTTCETMGIVLIGGHTEVTAGLPQTIIAGTMLGKVAGRPITTGGLRHGDLIGMTKWAGLEGTTILLTDFEDRLRDIHGPEFVNEFRSAAGENWLSILPEAATAAKSPSVTSLHDITEGGIGEALHEMEAASGLLLKVDPESIPILPATKMVCADFGMNPFGLIGSGSLLIGCSPEGKEELERALAEKNVPFTWIGRALNAEPGAKEPGVKEPGVKEPATKESGVKEPGVKEAGAKKPAMKEPGDFLLWKRGIKGDFKDLPAAVPRFERDEILKARLLEGLEAVVFDMDGTVIHSTYDWAAMRTQFNVGAGSIIEHLNNLQEPERESRLAELREIERSASIIAHVKEGAADLLALLKRKGIKTALVTNNSDENAHYLIEKFGLAFDVVITRDSGLYKPSGAPVAEAVRRMNARLEKTLCVGDSLYDILACRDAGCGWVCILYDDKKVYSSTADLSFPDIHALIRYFTLAL
;
A
#
# COMPACT_ATOMS: atom_id res chain seq x y z
N MET A 1 15.31 5.55 -18.64
CA MET A 1 15.75 5.17 -17.28
C MET A 1 15.89 3.66 -17.23
N LYS A 2 16.87 3.10 -16.49
CA LYS A 2 16.85 1.66 -16.20
C LYS A 2 15.65 1.37 -15.29
N ASP A 3 14.89 0.32 -15.57
CA ASP A 3 13.81 -0.14 -14.69
C ASP A 3 14.39 -0.50 -13.32
N LYS A 4 14.11 0.32 -12.31
CA LYS A 4 14.44 0.03 -10.91
C LYS A 4 13.20 -0.57 -10.23
N PHE A 5 13.42 -1.52 -9.32
CA PHE A 5 12.36 -1.93 -8.41
C PHE A 5 12.02 -0.79 -7.46
N LEU A 6 10.77 -0.79 -7.01
CA LEU A 6 10.27 0.16 -6.04
C LEU A 6 10.53 -0.39 -4.63
N THR A 7 10.48 0.47 -3.61
CA THR A 7 10.66 0.07 -2.20
C THR A 7 9.61 -0.96 -1.76
N GLY A 8 9.99 -1.94 -0.93
CA GLY A 8 9.12 -3.02 -0.43
C GLY A 8 9.52 -4.40 -0.95
N LYS A 9 8.67 -5.43 -0.70
CA LYS A 9 8.84 -6.79 -1.23
C LYS A 9 9.00 -6.79 -2.76
N ILE A 10 10.02 -7.50 -3.27
CA ILE A 10 10.18 -7.69 -4.72
C ILE A 10 9.16 -8.73 -5.20
N PRO A 11 8.35 -8.45 -6.23
CA PRO A 11 7.34 -9.40 -6.70
C PRO A 11 7.94 -10.75 -7.10
N TRP A 12 7.47 -11.84 -6.49
CA TRP A 12 7.97 -13.20 -6.72
C TRP A 12 8.10 -13.55 -8.21
N LYS A 13 7.08 -13.25 -9.02
CA LYS A 13 7.06 -13.51 -10.48
C LYS A 13 8.26 -12.92 -11.23
N LYS A 14 8.93 -11.89 -10.69
CA LYS A 14 10.11 -11.24 -11.29
C LYS A 14 11.43 -11.94 -10.93
N ILE A 15 11.49 -12.65 -9.80
CA ILE A 15 12.72 -13.26 -9.28
C ILE A 15 12.69 -14.79 -9.26
N ALA A 16 11.51 -15.43 -9.34
CA ALA A 16 11.33 -16.87 -9.20
C ALA A 16 12.32 -17.69 -10.03
N GLN A 17 12.45 -17.39 -11.33
CA GLN A 17 13.35 -18.12 -12.23
C GLN A 17 14.84 -18.04 -11.84
N LYS A 18 15.24 -17.04 -11.04
CA LYS A 18 16.62 -16.85 -10.58
C LYS A 18 16.92 -17.60 -9.29
N VAL A 19 15.90 -17.83 -8.46
CA VAL A 19 16.05 -18.48 -7.15
C VAL A 19 15.59 -19.93 -7.14
N SER A 20 14.71 -20.33 -8.08
CA SER A 20 14.28 -21.71 -8.23
C SER A 20 15.42 -22.60 -8.69
N ALA A 21 15.68 -23.66 -7.94
CA ALA A 21 16.67 -24.68 -8.26
C ALA A 21 16.08 -26.08 -8.03
N LYS A 22 16.75 -27.12 -8.55
CA LYS A 22 16.42 -28.49 -8.21
C LYS A 22 16.79 -28.72 -6.74
N LEU A 23 15.78 -28.93 -5.90
CA LEU A 23 15.96 -29.16 -4.47
C LEU A 23 16.29 -30.63 -4.20
N PRO A 24 17.13 -30.91 -3.19
CA PRO A 24 17.41 -32.28 -2.79
C PRO A 24 16.20 -32.88 -2.01
N PRO A 25 16.09 -34.21 -1.90
CA PRO A 25 14.90 -34.88 -1.36
C PRO A 25 14.54 -34.50 0.09
N GLU A 26 15.52 -34.10 0.89
CA GLU A 26 15.34 -33.63 2.26
C GLU A 26 14.61 -32.29 2.36
N VAL A 27 14.53 -31.50 1.28
CA VAL A 27 13.76 -30.25 1.28
C VAL A 27 12.33 -30.55 0.87
N LEU A 28 11.43 -30.56 1.87
CA LEU A 28 10.00 -30.85 1.70
C LEU A 28 9.23 -29.64 1.15
N LEU A 29 9.70 -28.42 1.48
CA LEU A 29 9.18 -27.17 0.95
C LEU A 29 10.35 -26.19 0.78
N GLY A 30 10.51 -25.65 -0.42
CA GLY A 30 11.51 -24.64 -0.74
C GLY A 30 10.90 -23.30 -1.17
N PRO A 31 11.68 -22.41 -1.82
CA PRO A 31 11.21 -21.09 -2.21
C PRO A 31 10.00 -21.13 -3.16
N ALA A 32 8.89 -20.52 -2.76
CA ALA A 32 7.63 -20.44 -3.51
C ALA A 32 6.86 -19.15 -3.20
N GLU A 33 5.89 -18.77 -4.05
CA GLU A 33 5.04 -17.60 -3.82
C GLU A 33 4.15 -17.84 -2.58
N GLY A 34 4.20 -16.95 -1.60
CA GLY A 34 3.34 -17.01 -0.40
C GLY A 34 3.71 -18.06 0.65
N GLU A 35 4.88 -18.68 0.56
CA GLU A 35 5.36 -19.63 1.59
C GLU A 35 6.38 -18.94 2.51
N ASP A 36 6.05 -18.84 3.80
CA ASP A 36 6.80 -18.02 4.79
C ASP A 36 8.07 -18.70 5.31
N ALA A 37 8.13 -20.03 5.25
CA ALA A 37 9.27 -20.79 5.76
C ALA A 37 9.52 -22.06 4.94
N ALA A 38 10.80 -22.40 4.79
CA ALA A 38 11.20 -23.67 4.19
C ALA A 38 10.96 -24.83 5.17
N LEU A 39 10.67 -26.02 4.64
CA LEU A 39 10.59 -27.26 5.42
C LEU A 39 11.69 -28.21 4.98
N ILE A 40 12.53 -28.63 5.92
CA ILE A 40 13.64 -29.56 5.68
C ILE A 40 13.57 -30.75 6.64
N GLN A 41 14.00 -31.91 6.16
CA GLN A 41 14.10 -33.12 6.97
C GLN A 41 15.54 -33.35 7.41
N VAL A 42 15.77 -33.33 8.72
CA VAL A 42 17.09 -33.52 9.33
C VAL A 42 16.98 -34.56 10.44
N GLY A 43 17.77 -35.63 10.36
CA GLY A 43 17.78 -36.68 11.39
C GLY A 43 16.44 -37.41 11.57
N GLY A 44 15.59 -37.44 10.53
CA GLY A 44 14.25 -38.03 10.59
C GLY A 44 13.17 -37.06 11.08
N GLU A 45 13.53 -35.84 11.48
CA GLU A 45 12.62 -34.81 11.98
C GLU A 45 12.42 -33.72 10.93
N ILE A 46 11.25 -33.07 10.95
CA ILE A 46 10.96 -31.95 10.05
C ILE A 46 11.20 -30.64 10.79
N TRP A 47 11.96 -29.75 10.15
CA TRP A 47 12.31 -28.43 10.65
C TRP A 47 11.77 -27.36 9.71
N ALA A 48 11.17 -26.33 10.29
CA ALA A 48 10.85 -25.09 9.60
C ALA A 48 12.02 -24.11 9.77
N VAL A 49 12.42 -23.44 8.69
CA VAL A 49 13.48 -22.45 8.68
C VAL A 49 12.99 -21.20 7.95
N ALA A 50 13.06 -20.05 8.63
CA ALA A 50 12.64 -18.75 8.11
C ALA A 50 13.71 -17.70 8.38
N SER A 51 13.77 -16.68 7.52
CA SER A 51 14.63 -15.51 7.68
C SER A 51 13.87 -14.28 7.23
N ASP A 52 13.70 -13.31 8.13
CA ASP A 52 13.01 -12.05 7.84
C ASP A 52 13.74 -10.86 8.48
N PRO A 53 14.00 -9.75 7.74
CA PRO A 53 14.59 -8.56 8.32
C PRO A 53 13.58 -7.56 8.92
N ILE A 54 14.01 -6.89 9.99
CA ILE A 54 13.37 -5.66 10.48
C ILE A 54 14.07 -4.46 9.87
N THR A 55 13.34 -3.68 9.06
CA THR A 55 13.87 -2.54 8.30
C THR A 55 13.12 -1.23 8.49
N PHE A 56 12.00 -1.19 9.21
CA PHE A 56 11.12 -0.01 9.23
C PHE A 56 11.07 0.74 10.57
N THR A 57 11.62 0.18 11.64
CA THR A 57 11.59 0.79 12.97
C THR A 57 12.90 0.59 13.70
N SER A 58 13.31 1.60 14.47
CA SER A 58 14.38 1.51 15.46
C SER A 58 13.85 1.18 16.86
N LYS A 59 12.60 1.54 17.15
CA LYS A 59 11.93 1.21 18.42
C LYS A 59 11.40 -0.21 18.39
N ASP A 60 11.62 -0.94 19.48
CA ASP A 60 11.28 -2.35 19.67
C ASP A 60 11.84 -3.31 18.58
N ALA A 61 12.87 -2.88 17.84
CA ALA A 61 13.38 -3.61 16.69
C ALA A 61 13.92 -5.00 17.09
N GLY A 62 14.52 -5.11 18.27
CA GLY A 62 15.02 -6.38 18.79
C GLY A 62 13.89 -7.36 19.07
N LYS A 63 12.82 -6.90 19.72
CA LYS A 63 11.61 -7.69 20.02
C LYS A 63 10.89 -8.13 18.75
N LEU A 64 10.71 -7.21 17.80
CA LEU A 64 10.11 -7.51 16.50
C LEU A 64 10.89 -8.56 15.71
N SER A 65 12.22 -8.49 15.73
CA SER A 65 13.07 -9.44 15.01
C SER A 65 12.85 -10.89 15.46
N VAL A 66 12.55 -11.09 16.76
CA VAL A 66 12.24 -12.41 17.30
C VAL A 66 10.81 -12.82 16.98
N PHE A 67 9.83 -11.93 17.17
CA PHE A 67 8.41 -12.26 16.93
C PHE A 67 8.12 -12.61 15.48
N VAL A 68 8.55 -11.78 14.53
CA VAL A 68 8.26 -11.98 13.11
C VAL A 68 8.84 -13.32 12.64
N ASN A 69 10.13 -13.55 12.90
CA ASN A 69 10.77 -14.82 12.52
C ASN A 69 10.18 -16.03 13.27
N ALA A 70 9.69 -15.86 14.52
CA ALA A 70 8.99 -16.93 15.25
C ALA A 70 7.62 -17.24 14.63
N ASN A 71 6.91 -16.23 14.14
CA ASN A 71 5.62 -16.37 13.49
C ASN A 71 5.75 -17.16 12.18
N ASP A 72 6.75 -16.84 11.34
CA ASP A 72 7.01 -17.53 10.07
C ASP A 72 7.21 -19.05 10.23
N VAL A 73 7.92 -19.48 11.27
CA VAL A 73 8.09 -20.92 11.53
C VAL A 73 6.83 -21.52 12.15
N ALA A 74 6.10 -20.76 12.98
CA ALA A 74 4.90 -21.25 13.67
C ALA A 74 3.76 -21.58 12.71
N VAL A 75 3.61 -20.83 11.62
CA VAL A 75 2.60 -21.12 10.58
C VAL A 75 2.85 -22.42 9.84
N ARG A 76 4.04 -23.04 9.98
CA ARG A 76 4.30 -24.39 9.47
C ARG A 76 3.88 -25.50 10.44
N GLY A 77 3.26 -25.16 11.57
CA GLY A 77 3.01 -26.07 12.69
C GLY A 77 4.28 -26.39 13.48
N ALA A 78 5.31 -25.54 13.40
CA ALA A 78 6.55 -25.71 14.13
C ALA A 78 6.56 -24.95 15.46
N THR A 79 7.26 -25.52 16.44
CA THR A 79 7.64 -24.81 17.66
C THR A 79 8.98 -24.11 17.40
N PRO A 80 9.06 -22.77 17.46
CA PRO A 80 10.33 -22.04 17.35
C PRO A 80 11.28 -22.47 18.49
N LEU A 81 12.56 -22.69 18.18
CA LEU A 81 13.54 -23.19 19.17
C LEU A 81 14.84 -22.40 19.16
N TYR A 82 15.36 -22.06 17.98
CA TYR A 82 16.67 -21.45 17.84
C TYR A 82 16.60 -20.21 16.95
N PHE A 83 17.26 -19.14 17.40
CA PHE A 83 17.33 -17.88 16.68
C PHE A 83 18.79 -17.48 16.46
N THR A 84 19.08 -16.93 15.29
CA THR A 84 20.32 -16.21 15.02
C THR A 84 20.01 -14.88 14.34
N ALA A 85 20.80 -13.84 14.62
CA ALA A 85 20.54 -12.50 14.09
C ALA A 85 21.81 -11.85 13.52
N ILE A 86 21.68 -11.22 12.37
CA ILE A 86 22.66 -10.29 11.82
C ILE A 86 22.16 -8.88 12.07
N ILE A 87 22.93 -8.08 12.80
CA ILE A 87 22.59 -6.71 13.20
C ILE A 87 23.55 -5.74 12.49
N LEU A 88 23.02 -4.98 11.55
CA LEU A 88 23.73 -3.93 10.81
C LEU A 88 23.33 -2.58 11.41
N ILE A 89 24.22 -1.97 12.16
CA ILE A 89 23.95 -0.77 12.96
C ILE A 89 24.27 0.47 12.12
N SER A 90 23.32 1.41 12.05
CA SER A 90 23.57 2.72 11.46
C SER A 90 24.63 3.47 12.28
N PRO A 91 25.58 4.21 11.66
CA PRO A 91 26.56 5.01 12.39
C PRO A 91 25.91 6.03 13.34
N GLU A 92 24.68 6.48 13.05
CA GLU A 92 23.92 7.39 13.91
C GLU A 92 23.36 6.71 15.17
N HIS A 93 23.27 5.37 15.18
CA HIS A 93 22.81 4.57 16.31
C HIS A 93 23.96 3.79 16.98
N ALA A 94 25.20 4.10 16.65
CA ALA A 94 26.38 3.36 17.10
C ALA A 94 26.86 3.78 18.50
N GLU A 95 25.92 4.03 19.42
CA GLU A 95 26.18 4.33 20.83
C GLU A 95 26.16 3.04 21.65
N GLU A 96 27.12 2.86 22.56
CA GLU A 96 27.30 1.60 23.31
C GLU A 96 26.02 1.17 24.05
N ASP A 97 25.39 2.10 24.77
CA ASP A 97 24.17 1.82 25.53
C ASP A 97 23.02 1.39 24.61
N SER A 98 22.81 2.06 23.47
CA SER A 98 21.75 1.69 22.51
C SER A 98 21.96 0.29 21.92
N ILE A 99 23.21 -0.10 21.66
CA ILE A 99 23.54 -1.43 21.16
C ILE A 99 23.27 -2.48 22.23
N TYR A 100 23.65 -2.22 23.48
CA TYR A 100 23.41 -3.15 24.59
C TYR A 100 21.93 -3.32 24.89
N GLU A 101 21.16 -2.23 24.90
CA GLU A 101 19.70 -2.27 25.04
C GLU A 101 19.06 -3.13 23.95
N LEU A 102 19.48 -2.96 22.70
CA LEU A 102 18.96 -3.76 21.58
C LEU A 102 19.28 -5.25 21.74
N LEU A 103 20.50 -5.59 22.15
CA LEU A 103 20.91 -6.99 22.37
C LEU A 103 20.16 -7.61 23.56
N ASP A 104 19.98 -6.86 24.64
CA ASP A 104 19.21 -7.28 25.80
C ASP A 104 17.73 -7.50 25.46
N GLU A 105 17.17 -6.65 24.60
CA GLU A 105 15.81 -6.80 24.09
C GLU A 105 15.64 -8.12 23.31
N ILE A 106 16.56 -8.42 22.36
CA ILE A 106 16.54 -9.67 21.60
C ILE A 106 16.63 -10.87 22.54
N ARG A 107 17.61 -10.86 23.46
CA ARG A 107 17.84 -11.94 24.42
C ARG A 107 16.61 -12.18 25.29
N THR A 108 16.08 -11.13 25.91
CA THR A 108 14.93 -11.21 26.83
C THR A 108 13.68 -11.68 26.10
N THR A 109 13.48 -11.24 24.86
CA THR A 109 12.35 -11.70 24.03
C THR A 109 12.50 -13.18 23.70
N CYS A 110 13.68 -13.64 23.30
CA CYS A 110 13.96 -15.06 23.09
C CYS A 110 13.66 -15.89 24.35
N GLU A 111 14.18 -15.49 25.51
CA GLU A 111 13.97 -16.17 26.79
C GLU A 111 12.48 -16.28 27.15
N THR A 112 11.74 -15.19 26.98
CA THR A 112 10.29 -15.12 27.27
C THR A 112 9.48 -16.06 26.36
N MET A 113 9.93 -16.27 25.13
CA MET A 113 9.30 -17.16 24.16
C MET A 113 9.80 -18.62 24.23
N GLY A 114 10.76 -18.92 25.11
CA GLY A 114 11.38 -20.24 25.19
C GLY A 114 12.30 -20.56 24.00
N ILE A 115 12.80 -19.53 23.32
CA ILE A 115 13.71 -19.60 22.17
C ILE A 115 15.14 -19.35 22.66
N VAL A 116 16.11 -20.05 22.08
CA VAL A 116 17.53 -19.86 22.39
C VAL A 116 18.20 -19.05 21.29
N LEU A 117 18.79 -17.91 21.65
CA LEU A 117 19.69 -17.16 20.77
C LEU A 117 21.02 -17.93 20.67
N ILE A 118 21.32 -18.51 19.51
CA ILE A 118 22.45 -19.44 19.32
C ILE A 118 23.66 -18.83 18.57
N GLY A 119 23.54 -17.61 18.06
CA GLY A 119 24.64 -16.93 17.36
C GLY A 119 24.19 -15.72 16.57
N GLY A 120 25.12 -15.10 15.83
CA GLY A 120 24.82 -13.93 15.02
C GLY A 120 26.06 -13.17 14.55
N HIS A 121 25.84 -11.98 14.00
CA HIS A 121 26.88 -11.01 13.62
C HIS A 121 26.40 -9.60 13.95
N THR A 122 27.27 -8.75 14.49
CA THR A 122 26.94 -7.36 14.83
C THR A 122 28.01 -6.43 14.29
N GLU A 123 27.61 -5.42 13.51
CA GLU A 123 28.54 -4.52 12.84
C GLU A 123 27.96 -3.11 12.66
N VAL A 124 28.78 -2.09 12.93
CA VAL A 124 28.48 -0.71 12.54
C VAL A 124 28.77 -0.55 11.04
N THR A 125 27.72 -0.31 10.26
CA THR A 125 27.76 -0.35 8.78
C THR A 125 27.67 1.05 8.21
N ALA A 126 28.72 1.50 7.50
CA ALA A 126 28.75 2.83 6.89
C ALA A 126 27.68 3.00 5.80
N GLY A 127 27.06 4.19 5.73
CA GLY A 127 26.09 4.54 4.69
C GLY A 127 24.69 3.95 4.89
N LEU A 128 24.45 3.29 6.02
CA LEU A 128 23.15 2.74 6.37
C LEU A 128 22.29 3.83 7.04
N PRO A 129 21.08 4.14 6.53
CA PRO A 129 20.26 5.22 7.08
C PRO A 129 19.62 4.85 8.43
N GLN A 130 19.50 3.56 8.75
CA GLN A 130 18.87 3.06 9.98
C GLN A 130 19.37 1.65 10.28
N THR A 131 19.34 1.23 11.55
CA THR A 131 19.74 -0.13 11.94
C THR A 131 18.82 -1.18 11.29
N ILE A 132 19.40 -2.28 10.78
CA ILE A 132 18.70 -3.42 10.21
C ILE A 132 19.03 -4.68 11.02
N ILE A 133 18.02 -5.49 11.33
CA ILE A 133 18.20 -6.79 11.99
C ILE A 133 17.65 -7.87 11.08
N ALA A 134 18.52 -8.71 10.51
CA ALA A 134 18.11 -9.88 9.75
C ALA A 134 18.12 -11.11 10.66
N GLY A 135 16.92 -11.57 11.02
CA GLY A 135 16.75 -12.76 11.84
C GLY A 135 16.80 -14.04 11.01
N THR A 136 17.06 -15.16 11.67
CA THR A 136 16.81 -16.50 11.13
C THR A 136 16.36 -17.40 12.27
N MET A 137 15.19 -17.98 12.10
CA MET A 137 14.55 -18.85 13.08
C MET A 137 14.51 -20.29 12.58
N LEU A 138 14.79 -21.21 13.50
CA LEU A 138 14.62 -22.64 13.30
C LEU A 138 13.57 -23.14 14.29
N GLY A 139 12.56 -23.81 13.77
CA GLY A 139 11.51 -24.45 14.54
C GLY A 139 11.36 -25.92 14.19
N LYS A 140 10.96 -26.74 15.16
CA LYS A 140 10.68 -28.15 14.93
C LYS A 140 9.18 -28.37 14.73
N VAL A 141 8.80 -29.05 13.64
CA VAL A 141 7.38 -29.34 13.35
C VAL A 141 6.81 -30.29 14.40
N ALA A 142 5.78 -29.84 15.10
CA ALA A 142 5.10 -30.60 16.15
C ALA A 142 3.89 -31.34 15.54
N GLY A 143 4.14 -32.46 14.87
CA GLY A 143 3.10 -33.27 14.23
C GLY A 143 3.26 -33.28 12.71
N ARG A 144 2.20 -32.90 11.98
CA ARG A 144 2.28 -32.77 10.52
C ARG A 144 2.69 -31.35 10.12
N PRO A 145 3.46 -31.19 9.03
CA PRO A 145 3.68 -29.87 8.47
C PRO A 145 2.36 -29.29 7.95
N ILE A 146 2.23 -27.98 8.06
CA ILE A 146 1.17 -27.18 7.46
C ILE A 146 1.82 -26.23 6.48
N THR A 147 1.18 -25.97 5.35
CA THR A 147 1.69 -25.09 4.30
C THR A 147 0.65 -24.02 3.97
N THR A 148 1.06 -22.93 3.33
CA THR A 148 0.14 -21.88 2.88
C THR A 148 -0.68 -22.40 1.70
N GLY A 149 -0.06 -23.19 0.82
CA GLY A 149 -0.75 -23.86 -0.29
C GLY A 149 -1.65 -25.03 0.12
N GLY A 150 -1.81 -25.31 1.42
CA GLY A 150 -2.55 -26.49 1.90
C GLY A 150 -4.08 -26.39 1.80
N LEU A 151 -4.61 -25.21 1.47
CA LEU A 151 -6.04 -24.95 1.31
C LEU A 151 -6.71 -25.92 0.32
N ARG A 152 -7.96 -26.26 0.62
CA ARG A 152 -8.81 -27.13 -0.19
C ARG A 152 -10.10 -26.42 -0.56
N HIS A 153 -10.71 -26.88 -1.66
CA HIS A 153 -12.04 -26.41 -2.04
C HIS A 153 -13.04 -26.60 -0.90
N GLY A 154 -13.75 -25.52 -0.55
CA GLY A 154 -14.79 -25.52 0.47
C GLY A 154 -14.31 -25.15 1.86
N ASP A 155 -12.99 -25.11 2.10
CA ASP A 155 -12.41 -24.69 3.38
C ASP A 155 -12.87 -23.28 3.76
N LEU A 156 -13.21 -23.09 5.02
CA LEU A 156 -13.47 -21.80 5.63
C LEU A 156 -12.14 -21.07 5.85
N ILE A 157 -12.15 -19.75 5.63
CA ILE A 157 -11.03 -18.86 5.93
C ILE A 157 -11.39 -18.06 7.19
N GLY A 158 -10.59 -18.23 8.23
CA GLY A 158 -10.69 -17.49 9.48
C GLY A 158 -9.47 -16.64 9.74
N MET A 159 -9.65 -15.62 10.56
CA MET A 159 -8.60 -14.69 10.97
C MET A 159 -8.59 -14.56 12.49
N THR A 160 -7.39 -14.57 13.09
CA THR A 160 -7.22 -14.22 14.51
C THR A 160 -6.99 -12.72 14.68
N LYS A 161 -7.41 -12.19 15.83
CA LYS A 161 -7.16 -10.80 16.26
C LYS A 161 -7.70 -9.77 15.26
N TRP A 162 -6.88 -8.82 14.79
CA TRP A 162 -7.35 -7.65 14.03
C TRP A 162 -6.37 -7.26 12.91
N ALA A 163 -6.87 -6.71 11.80
CA ALA A 163 -6.03 -6.28 10.68
C ALA A 163 -5.30 -4.96 10.98
N GLY A 164 -4.11 -4.79 10.39
CA GLY A 164 -3.28 -3.57 10.53
C GLY A 164 -2.68 -3.38 11.91
N LEU A 165 -2.58 -4.48 12.67
CA LEU A 165 -2.23 -4.51 14.08
C LEU A 165 -0.82 -3.93 14.30
N GLU A 166 0.20 -4.51 13.67
CA GLU A 166 1.60 -4.06 13.74
C GLU A 166 1.75 -2.60 13.33
N GLY A 167 1.24 -2.23 12.17
CA GLY A 167 1.38 -0.88 11.64
C GLY A 167 0.72 0.17 12.53
N THR A 168 -0.40 -0.16 13.17
CA THR A 168 -1.04 0.77 14.11
C THR A 168 -0.12 1.06 15.30
N THR A 169 0.59 0.05 15.81
CA THR A 169 1.53 0.25 16.92
C THR A 169 2.75 1.03 16.52
N ILE A 170 3.31 0.77 15.34
CA ILE A 170 4.42 1.55 14.80
C ILE A 170 3.99 3.03 14.76
N LEU A 171 2.81 3.32 14.21
CA LEU A 171 2.31 4.70 14.11
C LEU A 171 2.04 5.33 15.48
N LEU A 172 1.44 4.60 16.42
CA LEU A 172 1.20 5.07 17.78
C LEU A 172 2.49 5.32 18.56
N THR A 173 3.55 4.59 18.24
CA THR A 173 4.86 4.69 18.91
C THR A 173 5.75 5.77 18.32
N ASP A 174 5.70 5.93 16.99
CA ASP A 174 6.49 6.93 16.26
C ASP A 174 5.87 8.32 16.31
N PHE A 175 4.54 8.40 16.32
CA PHE A 175 3.78 9.65 16.25
C PHE A 175 2.91 9.89 17.49
N GLU A 176 3.27 9.29 18.64
CA GLU A 176 2.48 9.30 19.89
C GLU A 176 1.98 10.70 20.27
N ASP A 177 2.89 11.67 20.36
CA ASP A 177 2.58 13.03 20.80
C ASP A 177 1.57 13.71 19.86
N ARG A 178 1.79 13.58 18.54
CA ARG A 178 0.92 14.21 17.53
C ARG A 178 -0.46 13.55 17.50
N LEU A 179 -0.53 12.23 17.65
CA LEU A 179 -1.80 11.50 17.71
C LEU A 179 -2.57 11.79 19.00
N ARG A 180 -1.87 11.99 20.13
CA ARG A 180 -2.48 12.44 21.39
C ARG A 180 -3.03 13.85 21.30
N ASP A 181 -2.35 14.75 20.62
CA ASP A 181 -2.84 16.13 20.42
C ASP A 181 -4.15 16.16 19.62
N ILE A 182 -4.31 15.25 18.66
CA ILE A 182 -5.50 15.19 17.79
C ILE A 182 -6.66 14.43 18.46
N HIS A 183 -6.40 13.25 19.02
CA HIS A 183 -7.44 12.32 19.51
C HIS A 183 -7.60 12.30 21.03
N GLY A 184 -6.73 12.99 21.75
CA GLY A 184 -6.68 12.99 23.21
C GLY A 184 -5.80 11.88 23.80
N PRO A 185 -5.46 11.98 25.09
CA PRO A 185 -4.48 11.09 25.74
C PRO A 185 -4.96 9.64 25.88
N GLU A 186 -6.28 9.42 25.98
CA GLU A 186 -6.87 8.08 26.19
C GLU A 186 -6.79 7.19 24.95
N PHE A 187 -6.71 7.79 23.75
CA PHE A 187 -6.71 7.06 22.48
C PHE A 187 -5.63 5.98 22.40
N VAL A 188 -4.41 6.33 22.82
CA VAL A 188 -3.25 5.41 22.82
C VAL A 188 -3.44 4.29 23.84
N ASN A 189 -4.03 4.61 25.00
CA ASN A 189 -4.25 3.66 26.08
C ASN A 189 -5.33 2.63 25.72
N GLU A 190 -6.40 3.08 25.07
CA GLU A 190 -7.47 2.21 24.58
C GLU A 190 -6.95 1.19 23.56
N PHE A 191 -6.10 1.62 22.62
CA PHE A 191 -5.48 0.68 21.69
C PHE A 191 -4.56 -0.33 22.40
N ARG A 192 -3.65 0.14 23.27
CA ARG A 192 -2.73 -0.75 24.00
C ARG A 192 -3.50 -1.77 24.86
N SER A 193 -4.58 -1.33 25.50
CA SER A 193 -5.48 -2.18 26.29
C SER A 193 -6.21 -3.21 25.42
N ALA A 194 -6.71 -2.80 24.25
CA ALA A 194 -7.42 -3.70 23.33
C ALA A 194 -6.50 -4.72 22.66
N ALA A 195 -5.27 -4.33 22.29
CA ALA A 195 -4.29 -5.22 21.68
C ALA A 195 -3.76 -6.25 22.70
N GLY A 196 -3.54 -5.83 23.96
CA GLY A 196 -3.00 -6.68 25.03
C GLY A 196 -1.47 -6.76 25.02
N GLU A 197 -0.88 -7.56 25.92
CA GLU A 197 0.56 -7.81 25.96
C GLU A 197 0.97 -8.91 24.95
N ASN A 198 2.14 -8.78 24.31
CA ASN A 198 2.69 -9.74 23.34
C ASN A 198 1.77 -10.09 22.15
N TRP A 199 0.87 -9.18 21.81
CA TRP A 199 -0.14 -9.31 20.76
C TRP A 199 0.43 -9.59 19.36
N LEU A 200 1.69 -9.23 19.11
CA LEU A 200 2.43 -9.55 17.88
C LEU A 200 2.80 -11.04 17.74
N SER A 201 2.75 -11.81 18.82
CA SER A 201 2.98 -13.25 18.77
C SER A 201 1.73 -13.99 18.33
N ILE A 202 1.85 -14.86 17.33
CA ILE A 202 0.79 -15.81 16.94
C ILE A 202 1.06 -17.23 17.45
N LEU A 203 2.09 -17.45 18.28
CA LEU A 203 2.46 -18.80 18.71
C LEU A 203 1.30 -19.57 19.39
N PRO A 204 0.51 -18.97 20.30
CA PRO A 204 -0.58 -19.69 20.95
C PRO A 204 -1.67 -20.14 19.97
N GLU A 205 -2.08 -19.27 19.04
CA GLU A 205 -3.10 -19.61 18.06
C GLU A 205 -2.60 -20.56 16.98
N ALA A 206 -1.37 -20.39 16.49
CA ALA A 206 -0.75 -21.28 15.49
C ALA A 206 -0.58 -22.70 16.07
N ALA A 207 -0.07 -22.82 17.29
CA ALA A 207 0.08 -24.11 17.97
C ALA A 207 -1.27 -24.78 18.29
N THR A 208 -2.33 -23.99 18.52
CA THR A 208 -3.68 -24.50 18.74
C THR A 208 -4.30 -24.99 17.43
N ALA A 209 -4.21 -24.20 16.36
CA ALA A 209 -4.69 -24.56 15.04
C ALA A 209 -3.96 -25.78 14.48
N ALA A 210 -2.64 -25.87 14.66
CA ALA A 210 -1.82 -26.96 14.13
C ALA A 210 -2.18 -28.35 14.72
N LYS A 211 -2.78 -28.39 15.92
CA LYS A 211 -3.26 -29.64 16.53
C LYS A 211 -4.54 -30.16 15.89
N SER A 212 -5.31 -29.30 15.22
CA SER A 212 -6.56 -29.71 14.59
C SER A 212 -6.26 -30.43 13.26
N PRO A 213 -6.80 -31.64 13.04
CA PRO A 213 -6.67 -32.32 11.75
C PRO A 213 -7.45 -31.61 10.63
N SER A 214 -8.41 -30.75 10.98
CA SER A 214 -9.26 -30.03 10.04
C SER A 214 -8.62 -28.75 9.51
N VAL A 215 -7.54 -28.26 10.13
CA VAL A 215 -6.81 -27.07 9.66
C VAL A 215 -5.95 -27.44 8.46
N THR A 216 -6.25 -26.89 7.30
CA THR A 216 -5.59 -27.25 6.05
C THR A 216 -4.44 -26.31 5.70
N SER A 217 -4.51 -25.05 6.17
CA SER A 217 -3.56 -24.01 5.85
C SER A 217 -3.40 -23.03 7.00
N LEU A 218 -2.20 -22.47 7.13
CA LEU A 218 -1.87 -21.38 8.02
C LEU A 218 -0.98 -20.39 7.28
N HIS A 219 -1.17 -19.10 7.54
CA HIS A 219 -0.38 -18.02 6.95
C HIS A 219 -0.50 -16.78 7.84
N ASP A 220 0.60 -16.16 8.19
CA ASP A 220 0.58 -14.94 8.99
C ASP A 220 0.34 -13.72 8.10
N ILE A 221 0.01 -12.60 8.74
CA ILE A 221 -0.30 -11.36 8.02
C ILE A 221 0.86 -10.41 8.25
N THR A 222 1.69 -10.14 7.25
CA THR A 222 2.88 -9.27 7.37
C THR A 222 2.79 -8.06 6.43
N GLU A 223 3.84 -7.78 5.64
CA GLU A 223 3.92 -6.65 4.70
C GLU A 223 2.78 -6.71 3.67
N GLY A 224 2.08 -5.59 3.48
CA GLY A 224 0.91 -5.52 2.58
C GLY A 224 -0.41 -5.97 3.25
N GLY A 225 -0.36 -6.29 4.54
CA GLY A 225 -1.53 -6.52 5.40
C GLY A 225 -2.38 -7.73 4.99
N ILE A 226 -3.63 -7.75 5.49
CA ILE A 226 -4.60 -8.82 5.20
C ILE A 226 -4.87 -8.96 3.70
N GLY A 227 -4.72 -7.88 2.93
CA GLY A 227 -4.86 -7.92 1.50
C GLY A 227 -3.80 -8.80 0.83
N GLU A 228 -2.50 -8.51 1.01
CA GLU A 228 -1.47 -9.34 0.36
C GLU A 228 -1.46 -10.77 0.93
N ALA A 229 -1.71 -10.97 2.23
CA ALA A 229 -1.78 -12.30 2.83
C ALA A 229 -2.87 -13.20 2.17
N LEU A 230 -4.04 -12.64 1.84
CA LEU A 230 -5.07 -13.35 1.09
C LEU A 230 -4.64 -13.66 -0.36
N HIS A 231 -3.91 -12.74 -1.03
CA HIS A 231 -3.30 -13.00 -2.34
C HIS A 231 -2.28 -14.15 -2.28
N GLU A 232 -1.45 -14.18 -1.23
CA GLU A 232 -0.42 -15.18 -1.02
C GLU A 232 -1.04 -16.57 -0.77
N MET A 233 -2.10 -16.66 0.05
CA MET A 233 -2.88 -17.88 0.21
C MET A 233 -3.49 -18.40 -1.10
N GLU A 234 -4.06 -17.53 -1.93
CA GLU A 234 -4.54 -17.92 -3.26
C GLU A 234 -3.42 -18.41 -4.17
N ALA A 235 -2.32 -17.68 -4.23
CA ALA A 235 -1.19 -17.99 -5.10
C ALA A 235 -0.56 -19.33 -4.74
N ALA A 236 -0.38 -19.60 -3.44
CA ALA A 236 0.20 -20.84 -2.95
C ALA A 236 -0.74 -22.04 -3.16
N SER A 237 -2.06 -21.86 -3.00
CA SER A 237 -3.04 -22.96 -3.11
C SER A 237 -3.57 -23.20 -4.52
N GLY A 238 -3.49 -22.20 -5.41
CA GLY A 238 -4.14 -22.22 -6.72
C GLY A 238 -5.67 -22.11 -6.67
N LEU A 239 -6.24 -21.75 -5.52
CA LEU A 239 -7.68 -21.55 -5.32
C LEU A 239 -8.06 -20.07 -5.39
N LEU A 240 -9.37 -19.80 -5.44
CA LEU A 240 -9.94 -18.46 -5.27
C LEU A 240 -10.48 -18.31 -3.85
N LEU A 241 -10.30 -17.14 -3.24
CA LEU A 241 -10.90 -16.83 -1.95
C LEU A 241 -12.12 -15.92 -2.14
N LYS A 242 -13.25 -16.35 -1.57
CA LYS A 242 -14.45 -15.52 -1.44
C LYS A 242 -14.49 -14.97 -0.01
N VAL A 243 -14.32 -13.66 0.13
CA VAL A 243 -14.17 -12.99 1.43
C VAL A 243 -15.23 -11.91 1.58
N ASP A 244 -15.78 -11.77 2.78
CA ASP A 244 -16.64 -10.65 3.17
C ASP A 244 -15.78 -9.57 3.84
N PRO A 245 -15.52 -8.41 3.19
CA PRO A 245 -14.68 -7.36 3.76
C PRO A 245 -15.23 -6.80 5.07
N GLU A 246 -16.56 -6.76 5.22
CA GLU A 246 -17.21 -6.22 6.42
C GLU A 246 -17.02 -7.15 7.63
N SER A 247 -16.70 -8.43 7.37
CA SER A 247 -16.38 -9.39 8.42
C SER A 247 -14.93 -9.30 8.93
N ILE A 248 -14.04 -8.60 8.22
CA ILE A 248 -12.63 -8.49 8.62
C ILE A 248 -12.54 -7.60 9.88
N PRO A 249 -12.07 -8.14 11.01
CA PRO A 249 -11.98 -7.39 12.25
C PRO A 249 -10.89 -6.31 12.15
N ILE A 250 -11.26 -5.06 12.40
CA ILE A 250 -10.33 -3.92 12.47
C ILE A 250 -10.66 -3.11 13.73
N LEU A 251 -9.65 -2.81 14.55
CA LEU A 251 -9.85 -1.98 15.74
C LEU A 251 -10.30 -0.55 15.35
N PRO A 252 -11.18 0.09 16.14
CA PRO A 252 -11.57 1.48 15.89
C PRO A 252 -10.38 2.45 15.79
N ALA A 253 -9.40 2.29 16.69
CA ALA A 253 -8.18 3.09 16.67
C ALA A 253 -7.35 2.88 15.38
N THR A 254 -7.24 1.65 14.89
CA THR A 254 -6.60 1.38 13.59
C THR A 254 -7.31 2.10 12.44
N LYS A 255 -8.65 2.08 12.41
CA LYS A 255 -9.42 2.82 11.38
C LYS A 255 -9.15 4.33 11.45
N MET A 256 -9.10 4.89 12.66
CA MET A 256 -8.83 6.31 12.87
C MET A 256 -7.42 6.69 12.43
N VAL A 257 -6.39 5.98 12.91
CA VAL A 257 -4.99 6.23 12.52
C VAL A 257 -4.82 6.10 11.00
N CYS A 258 -5.38 5.04 10.39
CA CYS A 258 -5.33 4.88 8.94
C CYS A 258 -5.97 6.07 8.22
N ALA A 259 -7.12 6.56 8.68
CA ALA A 259 -7.79 7.70 8.08
C ALA A 259 -6.96 8.99 8.18
N ASP A 260 -6.23 9.20 9.28
CA ASP A 260 -5.40 10.39 9.46
C ASP A 260 -4.18 10.40 8.52
N PHE A 261 -3.58 9.24 8.29
CA PHE A 261 -2.44 9.08 7.39
C PHE A 261 -2.84 8.81 5.92
N GLY A 262 -4.15 8.72 5.60
CA GLY A 262 -4.63 8.36 4.27
C GLY A 262 -4.25 6.94 3.83
N MET A 263 -4.17 6.02 4.79
CA MET A 263 -3.84 4.62 4.60
C MET A 263 -5.10 3.75 4.50
N ASN A 264 -4.98 2.59 3.84
CA ASN A 264 -5.99 1.55 3.91
C ASN A 264 -5.62 0.50 4.97
N PRO A 265 -6.47 0.21 5.97
CA PRO A 265 -6.18 -0.78 7.00
C PRO A 265 -5.96 -2.21 6.44
N PHE A 266 -6.46 -2.51 5.24
CA PHE A 266 -6.22 -3.81 4.62
C PHE A 266 -4.80 -3.99 4.09
N GLY A 267 -4.09 -2.90 3.82
CA GLY A 267 -2.72 -2.87 3.31
C GLY A 267 -1.68 -2.50 4.36
N LEU A 268 -2.11 -2.28 5.60
CA LEU A 268 -1.22 -1.92 6.70
C LEU A 268 -0.57 -3.17 7.28
N ILE A 269 0.75 -3.12 7.53
CA ILE A 269 1.51 -4.24 8.09
C ILE A 269 0.80 -4.84 9.30
N GLY A 270 0.65 -6.17 9.30
CA GLY A 270 -0.35 -6.85 10.10
C GLY A 270 0.17 -7.87 11.12
N SER A 271 1.48 -7.92 11.41
CA SER A 271 2.02 -9.01 12.25
C SER A 271 1.27 -9.11 13.56
N GLY A 272 1.15 -10.34 14.07
CA GLY A 272 0.32 -10.64 15.24
C GLY A 272 -1.06 -11.22 14.91
N SER A 273 -1.45 -11.27 13.64
CA SER A 273 -2.66 -11.98 13.19
C SER A 273 -2.33 -13.17 12.31
N LEU A 274 -3.21 -14.18 12.36
CA LEU A 274 -3.07 -15.45 11.66
C LEU A 274 -4.29 -15.72 10.78
N LEU A 275 -4.07 -16.07 9.52
CA LEU A 275 -5.06 -16.67 8.63
C LEU A 275 -5.05 -18.19 8.78
N ILE A 276 -6.26 -18.76 8.89
CA ILE A 276 -6.47 -20.19 9.09
C ILE A 276 -7.44 -20.70 8.02
N GLY A 277 -6.96 -21.64 7.20
CA GLY A 277 -7.80 -22.50 6.36
C GLY A 277 -8.26 -23.70 7.18
N CYS A 278 -9.56 -23.97 7.21
CA CYS A 278 -10.13 -25.08 7.98
C CYS A 278 -11.31 -25.71 7.27
N SER A 279 -11.41 -27.04 7.29
CA SER A 279 -12.57 -27.73 6.74
C SER A 279 -13.84 -27.37 7.55
N PRO A 280 -15.03 -27.34 6.91
CA PRO A 280 -16.28 -26.98 7.59
C PRO A 280 -16.60 -27.84 8.82
N GLU A 281 -16.17 -29.10 8.83
CA GLU A 281 -16.39 -30.05 9.93
C GLU A 281 -15.59 -29.69 11.18
N GLY A 282 -14.42 -29.05 11.02
CA GLY A 282 -13.57 -28.61 12.13
C GLY A 282 -13.95 -27.26 12.73
N LYS A 283 -14.97 -26.59 12.18
CA LYS A 283 -15.33 -25.21 12.55
C LYS A 283 -15.53 -25.03 14.06
N GLU A 284 -16.45 -25.79 14.65
CA GLU A 284 -16.84 -25.64 16.06
C GLU A 284 -15.71 -26.06 17.02
N GLU A 285 -14.91 -27.06 16.63
CA GLU A 285 -13.76 -27.51 17.41
C GLU A 285 -12.68 -26.43 17.47
N LEU A 286 -12.35 -25.82 16.32
CA LEU A 286 -11.35 -24.78 16.24
C LEU A 286 -11.78 -23.51 16.99
N GLU A 287 -13.04 -23.09 16.82
CA GLU A 287 -13.61 -21.96 17.56
C GLU A 287 -13.49 -22.15 19.08
N ARG A 288 -13.86 -23.33 19.58
CA ARG A 288 -13.75 -23.67 21.00
C ARG A 288 -12.29 -23.67 21.47
N ALA A 289 -11.39 -24.28 20.71
CA ALA A 289 -9.98 -24.39 21.07
C ALA A 289 -9.29 -23.01 21.14
N LEU A 290 -9.61 -22.10 20.23
CA LEU A 290 -9.10 -20.72 20.24
C LEU A 290 -9.73 -19.89 21.38
N ALA A 291 -11.03 -20.07 21.64
CA ALA A 291 -11.71 -19.41 22.76
C ALA A 291 -11.13 -19.82 24.12
N GLU A 292 -10.78 -21.09 24.33
CA GLU A 292 -10.10 -21.57 25.55
C GLU A 292 -8.72 -20.92 25.77
N LYS A 293 -8.12 -20.38 24.71
CA LYS A 293 -6.87 -19.61 24.75
C LYS A 293 -7.09 -18.11 24.79
N ASN A 294 -8.34 -17.65 24.87
CA ASN A 294 -8.72 -16.24 24.77
C ASN A 294 -8.21 -15.56 23.49
N VAL A 295 -8.12 -16.30 22.39
CA VAL A 295 -7.74 -15.74 21.09
C VAL A 295 -9.00 -15.26 20.36
N PRO A 296 -9.15 -13.95 20.07
CA PRO A 296 -10.21 -13.46 19.21
C PRO A 296 -10.11 -14.09 17.82
N PHE A 297 -11.23 -14.56 17.29
CA PHE A 297 -11.26 -15.27 16.01
C PHE A 297 -12.56 -14.98 15.24
N THR A 298 -12.45 -14.81 13.92
CA THR A 298 -13.60 -14.51 13.04
C THR A 298 -13.46 -15.25 11.72
N TRP A 299 -14.54 -15.88 11.24
CA TRP A 299 -14.59 -16.42 9.88
C TRP A 299 -14.86 -15.31 8.88
N ILE A 300 -13.96 -15.13 7.92
CA ILE A 300 -14.00 -14.03 6.96
C ILE A 300 -14.36 -14.46 5.55
N GLY A 301 -14.25 -15.76 5.24
CA GLY A 301 -14.43 -16.22 3.87
C GLY A 301 -14.40 -17.73 3.68
N ARG A 302 -14.24 -18.13 2.41
CA ARG A 302 -14.14 -19.54 1.98
C ARG A 302 -13.30 -19.69 0.72
N ALA A 303 -12.55 -20.79 0.61
CA ALA A 303 -11.82 -21.17 -0.59
C ALA A 303 -12.71 -21.89 -1.62
N LEU A 304 -12.55 -21.54 -2.90
CA LEU A 304 -13.30 -22.05 -4.04
C LEU A 304 -12.35 -22.48 -5.16
N ASN A 305 -12.78 -23.42 -6.00
CA ASN A 305 -12.00 -23.76 -7.20
C ASN A 305 -12.04 -22.59 -8.19
N ALA A 306 -10.92 -22.33 -8.87
CA ALA A 306 -10.93 -21.45 -10.03
C ALA A 306 -11.78 -22.08 -11.16
N GLU A 307 -12.76 -21.35 -11.70
CA GLU A 307 -13.55 -21.87 -12.83
C GLU A 307 -12.65 -22.09 -14.07
N PRO A 308 -12.84 -23.18 -14.83
CA PRO A 308 -12.07 -23.43 -16.05
C PRO A 308 -12.32 -22.33 -17.10
N GLY A 309 -11.34 -21.45 -17.34
CA GLY A 309 -11.43 -20.42 -18.39
C GLY A 309 -10.63 -19.13 -18.15
N ALA A 310 -10.10 -18.91 -16.94
CA ALA A 310 -9.28 -17.73 -16.65
C ALA A 310 -7.84 -17.89 -17.19
N LYS A 311 -7.59 -17.53 -18.45
CA LYS A 311 -6.22 -17.31 -18.95
C LYS A 311 -5.73 -15.92 -18.51
N GLU A 312 -4.47 -15.85 -18.04
CA GLU A 312 -3.76 -14.59 -17.79
C GLU A 312 -3.84 -13.69 -19.05
N PRO A 313 -4.23 -12.40 -18.94
CA PRO A 313 -4.05 -11.49 -20.06
C PRO A 313 -2.57 -11.17 -20.20
N GLY A 314 -1.96 -11.67 -21.28
CA GLY A 314 -0.65 -11.18 -21.73
C GLY A 314 -0.67 -9.65 -21.82
N VAL A 315 0.31 -9.01 -21.19
CA VAL A 315 0.54 -7.57 -21.29
C VAL A 315 0.82 -7.27 -22.76
N LYS A 316 -0.11 -6.61 -23.45
CA LYS A 316 0.20 -5.96 -24.73
C LYS A 316 0.69 -4.56 -24.38
N GLU A 317 1.96 -4.30 -24.68
CA GLU A 317 2.48 -2.94 -24.82
C GLU A 317 1.58 -2.16 -25.79
N PRO A 318 1.35 -0.85 -25.56
CA PRO A 318 0.43 -0.06 -26.37
C PRO A 318 0.97 0.09 -27.80
N GLY A 319 0.55 -0.81 -28.68
CA GLY A 319 0.71 -0.67 -30.12
C GLY A 319 -0.26 0.39 -30.65
N VAL A 320 0.31 1.40 -31.31
CA VAL A 320 -0.38 2.39 -32.14
C VAL A 320 -1.34 1.68 -33.10
N LYS A 321 -2.63 2.06 -33.10
CA LYS A 321 -3.58 1.60 -34.12
C LYS A 321 -3.95 2.75 -35.05
N GLU A 322 -3.59 2.60 -36.31
CA GLU A 322 -4.13 3.35 -37.44
C GLU A 322 -5.59 2.94 -37.73
N PRO A 323 -6.42 3.81 -38.34
CA PRO A 323 -7.87 3.62 -38.44
C PRO A 323 -8.31 2.95 -39.75
N ALA A 324 -9.27 2.01 -39.66
CA ALA A 324 -10.21 1.57 -40.71
C ALA A 324 -11.20 0.57 -40.09
N THR A 325 -12.48 0.38 -40.45
CA THR A 325 -13.49 0.99 -41.34
C THR A 325 -14.83 0.39 -40.85
N LYS A 326 -15.94 1.12 -41.05
CA LYS A 326 -17.30 0.74 -40.63
C LYS A 326 -17.76 -0.61 -41.21
N GLU A 327 -18.60 -1.33 -40.46
CA GLU A 327 -19.79 -1.98 -41.03
C GLU A 327 -20.86 -2.26 -39.97
N SER A 328 -22.11 -2.25 -40.43
CA SER A 328 -23.39 -2.15 -39.71
C SER A 328 -24.08 -3.48 -39.49
N GLY A 329 -24.91 -3.63 -38.44
CA GLY A 329 -25.90 -4.71 -38.43
C GLY A 329 -26.72 -4.93 -37.14
N VAL A 330 -27.92 -4.33 -37.12
CA VAL A 330 -29.23 -4.85 -36.64
C VAL A 330 -29.40 -5.34 -35.18
N LYS A 331 -30.34 -4.68 -34.48
CA LYS A 331 -31.05 -5.11 -33.26
C LYS A 331 -32.24 -6.00 -33.62
N GLU A 332 -32.65 -6.93 -32.74
CA GLU A 332 -34.03 -7.06 -32.21
C GLU A 332 -34.20 -8.19 -31.16
N PRO A 333 -35.34 -8.31 -30.41
CA PRO A 333 -35.34 -8.16 -28.96
C PRO A 333 -35.84 -9.39 -28.17
N GLY A 334 -35.87 -9.24 -26.84
CA GLY A 334 -36.00 -10.31 -25.86
C GLY A 334 -37.40 -10.89 -25.62
N VAL A 335 -37.41 -11.84 -24.69
CA VAL A 335 -38.60 -12.42 -24.06
C VAL A 335 -38.32 -12.59 -22.57
N LYS A 336 -39.19 -12.00 -21.74
CA LYS A 336 -39.31 -12.28 -20.31
C LYS A 336 -40.32 -13.40 -20.11
N GLU A 337 -40.01 -14.37 -19.27
CA GLU A 337 -41.03 -15.12 -18.53
C GLU A 337 -40.70 -15.18 -17.05
N ALA A 338 -41.77 -15.08 -16.27
CA ALA A 338 -41.82 -14.96 -14.83
C ALA A 338 -41.95 -16.32 -14.16
N GLY A 339 -41.35 -16.48 -12.98
CA GLY A 339 -41.48 -17.70 -12.17
C GLY A 339 -41.42 -17.41 -10.66
N ALA A 340 -42.61 -17.42 -10.05
CA ALA A 340 -42.97 -17.81 -8.68
C ALA A 340 -42.01 -17.51 -7.49
N LYS A 341 -42.48 -16.67 -6.56
CA LYS A 341 -41.98 -16.57 -5.18
C LYS A 341 -42.48 -17.73 -4.31
N LYS A 342 -41.58 -18.37 -3.56
CA LYS A 342 -41.79 -18.92 -2.20
C LYS A 342 -40.46 -18.92 -1.41
N PRO A 343 -40.51 -18.94 -0.06
CA PRO A 343 -39.70 -18.09 0.80
C PRO A 343 -38.41 -18.76 1.28
N ALA A 344 -37.29 -18.03 1.34
CA ALA A 344 -36.12 -18.45 2.11
C ALA A 344 -35.17 -17.28 2.36
N MET A 345 -34.71 -17.18 3.61
CA MET A 345 -33.47 -16.55 4.12
C MET A 345 -33.12 -15.12 3.66
N LYS A 346 -32.78 -14.26 4.63
CA LYS A 346 -32.11 -12.98 4.38
C LYS A 346 -30.93 -13.22 3.43
N GLU A 347 -30.94 -12.58 2.26
CA GLU A 347 -29.78 -12.53 1.38
C GLU A 347 -28.62 -11.87 2.13
N PRO A 348 -27.42 -12.47 2.16
CA PRO A 348 -26.23 -11.80 2.66
C PRO A 348 -25.83 -10.71 1.67
N GLY A 349 -25.29 -9.60 2.20
CA GLY A 349 -24.73 -8.51 1.42
C GLY A 349 -23.66 -8.98 0.42
N ASP A 350 -23.35 -8.13 -0.55
CA ASP A 350 -22.47 -8.43 -1.67
C ASP A 350 -21.10 -8.96 -1.21
N PHE A 351 -20.88 -10.28 -1.35
CA PHE A 351 -19.58 -10.90 -1.07
C PHE A 351 -18.57 -10.58 -2.17
N LEU A 352 -17.33 -10.23 -1.80
CA LEU A 352 -16.26 -9.96 -2.76
C LEU A 352 -15.60 -11.26 -3.22
N LEU A 353 -15.38 -11.39 -4.54
CA LEU A 353 -14.56 -12.45 -5.14
C LEU A 353 -13.17 -11.90 -5.38
N TRP A 354 -12.17 -12.57 -4.84
CA TRP A 354 -10.79 -12.16 -5.03
C TRP A 354 -10.23 -12.73 -6.34
N LYS A 355 -9.64 -11.88 -7.18
CA LYS A 355 -8.98 -12.35 -8.42
C LYS A 355 -7.87 -11.41 -8.90
N ARG A 356 -6.72 -12.01 -9.22
CA ARG A 356 -5.73 -11.45 -10.16
C ARG A 356 -6.32 -11.42 -11.58
N GLY A 357 -6.53 -10.22 -12.14
CA GLY A 357 -6.69 -9.98 -13.59
C GLY A 357 -7.87 -10.67 -14.27
N ILE A 358 -9.07 -10.11 -14.16
CA ILE A 358 -10.25 -10.52 -14.96
C ILE A 358 -10.42 -9.60 -16.17
N LYS A 359 -10.67 -10.17 -17.36
CA LYS A 359 -11.31 -9.46 -18.48
C LYS A 359 -12.79 -9.88 -18.55
N GLY A 360 -13.69 -8.91 -18.41
CA GLY A 360 -15.15 -9.05 -18.51
C GLY A 360 -15.82 -7.70 -18.20
N ASP A 361 -17.05 -7.48 -18.71
CA ASP A 361 -17.77 -6.20 -18.57
C ASP A 361 -17.95 -5.81 -17.08
N PHE A 362 -17.47 -4.61 -16.74
CA PHE A 362 -17.22 -4.09 -15.38
C PHE A 362 -18.47 -3.71 -14.56
N LYS A 363 -19.67 -4.19 -14.89
CA LYS A 363 -20.90 -3.65 -14.28
C LYS A 363 -21.53 -4.49 -13.17
N ASP A 364 -21.25 -5.79 -13.09
CA ASP A 364 -22.00 -6.70 -12.19
C ASP A 364 -21.12 -7.65 -11.34
N LEU A 365 -19.82 -7.37 -11.19
CA LEU A 365 -18.96 -8.14 -10.28
C LEU A 365 -18.85 -7.41 -8.93
N PRO A 366 -18.97 -8.11 -7.78
CA PRO A 366 -18.62 -7.53 -6.50
C PRO A 366 -17.15 -7.10 -6.55
N ALA A 367 -16.81 -5.95 -5.96
CA ALA A 367 -15.45 -5.42 -5.92
C ALA A 367 -14.44 -6.50 -5.49
N ALA A 368 -13.20 -6.49 -5.99
CA ALA A 368 -12.14 -7.28 -5.37
C ALA A 368 -11.61 -6.50 -4.16
N VAL A 369 -11.21 -7.18 -3.09
CA VAL A 369 -10.40 -6.50 -2.07
C VAL A 369 -9.05 -6.10 -2.71
N PRO A 370 -8.52 -4.89 -2.45
CA PRO A 370 -7.36 -4.40 -3.17
C PRO A 370 -6.09 -5.21 -2.89
N ARG A 371 -5.21 -5.28 -3.90
CA ARG A 371 -3.84 -5.73 -3.75
C ARG A 371 -2.97 -4.62 -3.19
N PHE A 372 -2.09 -4.95 -2.24
CA PHE A 372 -1.11 -4.02 -1.69
C PHE A 372 0.29 -4.56 -1.95
N GLU A 373 0.89 -4.15 -3.07
CA GLU A 373 2.24 -4.59 -3.44
C GLU A 373 3.34 -3.96 -2.57
N ARG A 374 2.96 -3.09 -1.63
CA ARG A 374 3.82 -2.44 -0.64
C ARG A 374 3.04 -2.16 0.62
N ASP A 375 3.77 -2.05 1.72
CA ASP A 375 3.16 -1.64 2.97
C ASP A 375 2.71 -0.18 2.99
N GLU A 376 1.50 0.03 3.50
CA GLU A 376 0.96 1.37 3.70
C GLU A 376 1.74 2.17 4.75
N ILE A 377 2.46 1.52 5.69
CA ILE A 377 3.26 2.20 6.72
C ILE A 377 4.32 3.14 6.12
N LEU A 378 4.82 2.80 4.93
CA LEU A 378 5.78 3.64 4.22
C LEU A 378 5.25 5.05 4.03
N LYS A 379 3.94 5.21 3.82
CA LYS A 379 3.31 6.53 3.64
C LYS A 379 3.56 7.44 4.84
N ALA A 380 3.61 6.94 6.07
CA ALA A 380 3.88 7.79 7.23
C ALA A 380 5.29 8.38 7.24
N ARG A 381 6.26 7.69 6.66
CA ARG A 381 7.68 8.09 6.63
C ARG A 381 8.11 8.72 5.30
N LEU A 382 7.23 8.76 4.29
CA LEU A 382 7.57 9.25 2.95
C LEU A 382 8.11 10.68 2.94
N LEU A 383 7.69 11.56 3.86
CA LEU A 383 8.08 12.97 3.84
C LEU A 383 9.28 13.32 4.74
N GLU A 384 10.03 12.32 5.19
CA GLU A 384 11.18 12.57 6.05
C GLU A 384 12.28 13.37 5.32
N GLY A 385 12.56 14.56 5.86
CA GLY A 385 13.49 15.53 5.26
C GLY A 385 12.95 16.22 4.01
N LEU A 386 11.63 16.32 3.84
CA LEU A 386 11.00 17.12 2.77
C LEU A 386 11.45 18.58 2.84
N GLU A 387 11.89 19.13 1.72
CA GLU A 387 12.38 20.51 1.62
C GLU A 387 11.41 21.44 0.88
N ALA A 388 10.66 20.89 -0.10
CA ALA A 388 9.78 21.67 -0.95
C ALA A 388 8.55 20.90 -1.42
N VAL A 389 7.47 21.64 -1.68
CA VAL A 389 6.25 21.13 -2.32
C VAL A 389 5.94 21.95 -3.56
N VAL A 390 5.78 21.26 -4.70
CA VAL A 390 5.38 21.86 -5.97
C VAL A 390 3.92 21.53 -6.21
N PHE A 391 3.08 22.54 -6.37
CA PHE A 391 1.66 22.40 -6.64
C PHE A 391 1.37 22.64 -8.12
N ASP A 392 0.46 21.85 -8.68
CA ASP A 392 -0.35 22.30 -9.80
C ASP A 392 -1.42 23.32 -9.33
N MET A 393 -1.99 24.05 -10.28
CA MET A 393 -3.02 25.06 -10.04
C MET A 393 -4.44 24.51 -10.14
N ASP A 394 -4.85 24.09 -11.34
CA ASP A 394 -6.23 23.84 -11.74
C ASP A 394 -6.62 22.42 -11.38
N GLY A 395 -7.66 22.22 -10.56
CA GLY A 395 -8.01 20.91 -10.02
C GLY A 395 -7.22 20.55 -8.76
N THR A 396 -6.15 21.28 -8.45
CA THR A 396 -5.31 21.07 -7.26
C THR A 396 -5.57 22.10 -6.17
N VAL A 397 -5.25 23.39 -6.38
CA VAL A 397 -5.49 24.47 -5.41
C VAL A 397 -6.68 25.36 -5.80
N ILE A 398 -7.01 25.43 -7.08
CA ILE A 398 -8.15 26.15 -7.63
C ILE A 398 -9.15 25.17 -8.24
N HIS A 399 -10.44 25.36 -7.98
CA HIS A 399 -11.50 24.71 -8.74
C HIS A 399 -11.84 25.58 -9.97
N SER A 400 -11.33 25.15 -11.12
CA SER A 400 -11.56 25.82 -12.40
C SER A 400 -12.50 24.99 -13.26
N THR A 401 -13.57 25.63 -13.75
CA THR A 401 -14.60 24.99 -14.57
C THR A 401 -14.24 25.07 -16.05
N TYR A 402 -13.34 24.19 -16.50
CA TYR A 402 -13.05 24.05 -17.93
C TYR A 402 -13.90 22.95 -18.56
N ASP A 403 -14.58 23.27 -19.67
CA ASP A 403 -15.14 22.26 -20.56
C ASP A 403 -14.04 21.71 -21.47
N TRP A 404 -13.27 20.75 -20.94
CA TRP A 404 -12.16 20.12 -21.65
C TRP A 404 -12.59 19.48 -22.98
N ALA A 405 -13.83 18.98 -23.08
CA ALA A 405 -14.33 18.36 -24.30
C ALA A 405 -14.63 19.41 -25.38
N ALA A 406 -15.24 20.53 -25.00
CA ALA A 406 -15.45 21.67 -25.89
C ALA A 406 -14.11 22.27 -26.36
N MET A 407 -13.15 22.46 -25.44
CA MET A 407 -11.82 22.99 -25.79
C MET A 407 -11.08 22.06 -26.77
N ARG A 408 -11.07 20.75 -26.53
CA ARG A 408 -10.44 19.79 -27.45
C ARG A 408 -11.09 19.83 -28.84
N THR A 409 -12.41 19.95 -28.89
CA THR A 409 -13.15 20.06 -30.15
C THR A 409 -12.81 21.37 -30.88
N GLN A 410 -12.78 22.50 -30.17
CA GLN A 410 -12.47 23.82 -30.72
C GLN A 410 -11.05 23.93 -31.28
N PHE A 411 -10.07 23.36 -30.57
CA PHE A 411 -8.66 23.36 -30.98
C PHE A 411 -8.27 22.17 -31.87
N ASN A 412 -9.23 21.31 -32.23
CA ASN A 412 -8.99 20.09 -33.02
C ASN A 412 -7.90 19.17 -32.44
N VAL A 413 -7.87 19.05 -31.11
CA VAL A 413 -6.90 18.23 -30.38
C VAL A 413 -7.51 16.87 -30.07
N GLY A 414 -6.90 15.80 -30.60
CA GLY A 414 -7.23 14.41 -30.28
C GLY A 414 -6.77 14.00 -28.88
N ALA A 415 -6.04 12.88 -28.77
CA ALA A 415 -5.35 12.52 -27.53
C ALA A 415 -4.05 13.34 -27.37
N GLY A 416 -3.72 13.78 -26.15
CA GLY A 416 -2.49 14.52 -25.84
C GLY A 416 -2.71 15.92 -25.23
N SER A 417 -1.62 16.66 -25.06
CA SER A 417 -1.60 18.02 -24.47
C SER A 417 -2.07 19.07 -25.46
N ILE A 418 -3.06 19.89 -25.06
CA ILE A 418 -3.53 21.03 -25.88
C ILE A 418 -2.38 22.01 -26.10
N ILE A 419 -1.58 22.30 -25.06
CA ILE A 419 -0.47 23.26 -25.14
C ILE A 419 0.59 22.80 -26.14
N GLU A 420 0.97 21.53 -26.10
CA GLU A 420 1.95 20.98 -27.03
C GLU A 420 1.44 21.03 -28.47
N HIS A 421 0.16 20.71 -28.70
CA HIS A 421 -0.45 20.84 -30.02
C HIS A 421 -0.41 22.28 -30.53
N LEU A 422 -0.83 23.25 -29.71
CA LEU A 422 -0.83 24.66 -30.10
C LEU A 422 0.58 25.19 -30.37
N ASN A 423 1.58 24.79 -29.57
CA ASN A 423 2.96 25.22 -29.75
C ASN A 423 3.59 24.71 -31.05
N ASN A 424 3.09 23.60 -31.61
CA ASN A 424 3.55 23.04 -32.88
C ASN A 424 2.90 23.69 -34.12
N LEU A 425 1.92 24.57 -33.93
CA LEU A 425 1.34 25.35 -35.04
C LEU A 425 2.33 26.39 -35.56
N GLN A 426 2.20 26.75 -36.84
CA GLN A 426 2.99 27.80 -37.46
C GLN A 426 2.34 29.17 -37.23
N GLU A 427 3.14 30.24 -37.26
CA GLU A 427 2.59 31.60 -37.27
C GLU A 427 1.92 31.92 -38.61
N PRO A 428 0.80 32.67 -38.63
CA PRO A 428 0.15 33.39 -37.50
C PRO A 428 -0.96 32.59 -36.79
N GLU A 429 -1.18 31.33 -37.20
CA GLU A 429 -2.26 30.50 -36.63
C GLU A 429 -2.04 30.24 -35.14
N ARG A 430 -0.78 29.97 -34.75
CA ARG A 430 -0.41 29.76 -33.35
C ARG A 430 -0.82 30.93 -32.46
N GLU A 431 -0.45 32.16 -32.82
CA GLU A 431 -0.82 33.36 -32.06
C GLU A 431 -2.34 33.51 -31.90
N SER A 432 -3.10 33.29 -32.98
CA SER A 432 -4.57 33.33 -32.94
C SER A 432 -5.16 32.30 -31.99
N ARG A 433 -4.68 31.05 -32.03
CA ARG A 433 -5.21 29.98 -31.16
C ARG A 433 -4.83 30.17 -29.69
N LEU A 434 -3.64 30.70 -29.42
CA LEU A 434 -3.24 31.08 -28.05
C LEU A 434 -4.09 32.23 -27.51
N ALA A 435 -4.50 33.19 -28.36
CA ALA A 435 -5.42 34.25 -27.96
C ALA A 435 -6.82 33.71 -27.61
N GLU A 436 -7.35 32.76 -28.39
CA GLU A 436 -8.60 32.06 -28.06
C GLU A 436 -8.51 31.34 -26.70
N LEU A 437 -7.39 30.64 -26.45
CA LEU A 437 -7.17 29.94 -25.18
C LEU A 437 -7.16 30.90 -23.98
N ARG A 438 -6.50 32.06 -24.12
CA ARG A 438 -6.47 33.10 -23.07
C ARG A 438 -7.86 33.61 -22.72
N GLU A 439 -8.76 33.78 -23.69
CA GLU A 439 -10.12 34.26 -23.41
C GLU A 439 -10.97 33.21 -22.67
N ILE A 440 -10.77 31.93 -22.99
CA ILE A 440 -11.37 30.82 -22.25
C ILE A 440 -10.84 30.79 -20.80
N GLU A 441 -9.52 30.89 -20.62
CA GLU A 441 -8.86 30.99 -19.31
C GLU A 441 -9.44 32.16 -18.48
N ARG A 442 -9.52 33.35 -19.08
CA ARG A 442 -10.05 34.56 -18.43
C ARG A 442 -11.50 34.38 -17.99
N SER A 443 -12.33 33.77 -18.83
CA SER A 443 -13.74 33.50 -18.53
C SER A 443 -13.91 32.52 -17.38
N ALA A 444 -13.12 31.44 -17.36
CA ALA A 444 -13.11 30.44 -16.29
C ALA A 444 -12.67 31.06 -14.95
N SER A 445 -11.65 31.92 -14.96
CA SER A 445 -11.08 32.54 -13.77
C SER A 445 -12.02 33.49 -13.03
N ILE A 446 -12.99 34.10 -13.73
CA ILE A 446 -14.00 34.96 -13.11
C ILE A 446 -14.85 34.17 -12.13
N ILE A 447 -15.28 32.97 -12.54
CA ILE A 447 -16.14 32.08 -11.74
C ILE A 447 -15.37 31.01 -10.96
N ALA A 448 -14.03 30.99 -11.08
CA ALA A 448 -13.19 30.09 -10.31
C ALA A 448 -13.36 30.35 -8.81
N HIS A 449 -13.13 29.30 -8.02
CA HIS A 449 -13.09 29.32 -6.56
C HIS A 449 -11.84 28.61 -6.06
N VAL A 450 -11.28 29.04 -4.94
CA VAL A 450 -10.20 28.31 -4.26
C VAL A 450 -10.75 26.99 -3.71
N LYS A 451 -9.99 25.89 -3.82
CA LYS A 451 -10.37 24.63 -3.16
C LYS A 451 -10.30 24.80 -1.64
N GLU A 452 -11.28 24.23 -0.94
CA GLU A 452 -11.35 24.32 0.52
C GLU A 452 -10.06 23.79 1.16
N GLY A 453 -9.53 24.51 2.14
CA GLY A 453 -8.26 24.20 2.81
C GLY A 453 -6.98 24.57 2.05
N ALA A 454 -7.01 24.99 0.77
CA ALA A 454 -5.78 25.27 0.02
C ALA A 454 -4.91 26.37 0.68
N ALA A 455 -5.52 27.44 1.16
CA ALA A 455 -4.82 28.50 1.89
C ALA A 455 -4.24 28.00 3.22
N ASP A 456 -4.99 27.16 3.95
CA ASP A 456 -4.54 26.57 5.22
C ASP A 456 -3.35 25.62 5.01
N LEU A 457 -3.35 24.85 3.92
CA LEU A 457 -2.24 23.98 3.54
C LEU A 457 -0.96 24.79 3.27
N LEU A 458 -1.05 25.86 2.48
CA LEU A 458 0.10 26.73 2.21
C LEU A 458 0.60 27.40 3.50
N ALA A 459 -0.30 27.82 4.38
CA ALA A 459 0.06 28.37 5.68
C ALA A 459 0.74 27.34 6.59
N LEU A 460 0.28 26.07 6.58
CA LEU A 460 0.92 24.97 7.31
C LEU A 460 2.34 24.73 6.83
N LEU A 461 2.54 24.58 5.52
CA LEU A 461 3.86 24.36 4.92
C LEU A 461 4.83 25.49 5.25
N LYS A 462 4.36 26.74 5.18
CA LYS A 462 5.14 27.91 5.57
C LYS A 462 5.55 27.88 7.04
N ARG A 463 4.65 27.50 7.96
CA ARG A 463 4.98 27.34 9.39
C ARG A 463 6.01 26.24 9.64
N LYS A 464 6.01 25.20 8.82
CA LYS A 464 6.98 24.10 8.85
C LYS A 464 8.31 24.43 8.13
N GLY A 465 8.44 25.62 7.55
CA GLY A 465 9.64 26.05 6.84
C GLY A 465 9.84 25.35 5.49
N ILE A 466 8.79 24.74 4.94
CA ILE A 466 8.83 24.03 3.66
C ILE A 466 8.49 25.01 2.55
N LYS A 467 9.34 25.03 1.51
CA LYS A 467 9.19 25.96 0.39
C LYS A 467 8.08 25.49 -0.54
N THR A 468 7.35 26.42 -1.13
CA THR A 468 6.24 26.11 -2.04
C THR A 468 6.44 26.72 -3.40
N ALA A 469 6.12 25.96 -4.44
CA ALA A 469 6.05 26.48 -5.81
C ALA A 469 4.72 26.16 -6.46
N LEU A 470 4.28 27.02 -7.37
CA LEU A 470 3.19 26.76 -8.30
C LEU A 470 3.79 26.48 -9.69
N VAL A 471 3.49 25.32 -10.27
CA VAL A 471 3.88 24.94 -11.63
C VAL A 471 2.64 24.61 -12.44
N THR A 472 2.29 25.52 -13.35
CA THR A 472 1.04 25.44 -14.13
C THR A 472 1.27 25.64 -15.62
N ASN A 473 0.44 24.98 -16.43
CA ASN A 473 0.35 25.22 -17.88
C ASN A 473 -0.54 26.43 -18.22
N ASN A 474 -1.05 27.15 -17.22
CA ASN A 474 -1.82 28.37 -17.37
C ASN A 474 -0.94 29.56 -17.78
N SER A 475 -1.53 30.62 -18.34
CA SER A 475 -0.82 31.85 -18.67
C SER A 475 -0.36 32.60 -17.42
N ASP A 476 0.67 33.44 -17.58
CA ASP A 476 1.22 34.23 -16.48
C ASP A 476 0.19 35.20 -15.90
N GLU A 477 -0.49 35.93 -16.78
CA GLU A 477 -1.57 36.85 -16.44
C GLU A 477 -2.66 36.16 -15.61
N ASN A 478 -3.11 34.99 -16.05
CA ASN A 478 -4.21 34.29 -15.40
C ASN A 478 -3.81 33.64 -14.07
N ALA A 479 -2.62 33.04 -14.01
CA ALA A 479 -2.10 32.44 -12.78
C ALA A 479 -1.94 33.50 -11.68
N HIS A 480 -1.31 34.64 -11.99
CA HIS A 480 -1.11 35.72 -11.04
C HIS A 480 -2.43 36.39 -10.64
N TYR A 481 -3.38 36.57 -11.56
CA TYR A 481 -4.72 37.06 -11.23
C TYR A 481 -5.41 36.19 -10.17
N LEU A 482 -5.40 34.86 -10.33
CA LEU A 482 -6.05 33.96 -9.38
C LEU A 482 -5.31 33.86 -8.05
N ILE A 483 -3.96 33.92 -8.05
CA ILE A 483 -3.15 34.02 -6.84
C ILE A 483 -3.56 35.25 -6.02
N GLU A 484 -3.66 36.42 -6.68
CA GLU A 484 -4.05 37.68 -6.04
C GLU A 484 -5.52 37.64 -5.56
N LYS A 485 -6.44 37.19 -6.43
CA LYS A 485 -7.89 37.08 -6.13
C LYS A 485 -8.16 36.30 -4.85
N PHE A 486 -7.40 35.23 -4.61
CA PHE A 486 -7.60 34.34 -3.45
C PHE A 486 -6.56 34.51 -2.35
N GLY A 487 -5.63 35.46 -2.47
CA GLY A 487 -4.60 35.70 -1.46
C GLY A 487 -3.67 34.51 -1.23
N LEU A 488 -3.37 33.74 -2.27
CA LEU A 488 -2.44 32.61 -2.20
C LEU A 488 -1.00 33.12 -2.22
N ALA A 489 -0.07 32.36 -1.63
CA ALA A 489 1.34 32.72 -1.60
C ALA A 489 2.21 31.50 -1.89
N PHE A 490 3.09 31.64 -2.88
CA PHE A 490 4.09 30.67 -3.28
C PHE A 490 5.47 31.35 -3.30
N ASP A 491 6.52 30.63 -2.93
CA ASP A 491 7.90 31.16 -3.02
C ASP A 491 8.34 31.28 -4.48
N VAL A 492 7.86 30.39 -5.36
CA VAL A 492 8.16 30.39 -6.79
C VAL A 492 6.89 30.11 -7.60
N VAL A 493 6.73 30.80 -8.73
CA VAL A 493 5.68 30.53 -9.71
C VAL A 493 6.33 30.30 -11.08
N ILE A 494 6.02 29.17 -11.71
CA ILE A 494 6.40 28.84 -13.10
C ILE A 494 5.13 28.61 -13.90
N THR A 495 4.94 29.44 -14.92
CA THR A 495 3.80 29.41 -15.83
C THR A 495 4.25 28.97 -17.21
N ARG A 496 3.28 28.67 -18.10
CA ARG A 496 3.53 28.33 -19.51
C ARG A 496 4.38 29.37 -20.22
N ASP A 497 4.22 30.64 -19.87
CA ASP A 497 4.88 31.76 -20.56
C ASP A 497 6.39 31.85 -20.23
N SER A 498 6.87 31.04 -19.28
CA SER A 498 8.32 30.80 -19.08
C SER A 498 8.99 30.04 -20.23
N GLY A 499 8.21 29.48 -21.16
CA GLY A 499 8.67 28.58 -22.22
C GLY A 499 8.84 27.12 -21.78
N LEU A 500 8.58 26.81 -20.50
CA LEU A 500 8.59 25.47 -19.93
C LEU A 500 7.16 25.03 -19.63
N TYR A 501 6.81 23.79 -19.97
CA TYR A 501 5.43 23.28 -19.78
C TYR A 501 5.39 21.77 -19.57
N LYS A 502 4.39 21.33 -18.79
CA LYS A 502 4.09 19.90 -18.54
C LYS A 502 3.55 19.24 -19.81
N PRO A 503 3.85 17.95 -20.10
CA PRO A 503 4.42 16.91 -19.21
C PRO A 503 5.94 16.89 -19.05
N SER A 504 6.70 17.82 -19.64
CA SER A 504 8.15 17.88 -19.37
C SER A 504 8.40 18.11 -17.88
N GLY A 505 9.45 17.51 -17.32
CA GLY A 505 9.93 17.77 -15.96
C GLY A 505 10.71 19.08 -15.82
N ALA A 506 11.07 19.74 -16.94
CA ALA A 506 11.81 21.00 -16.93
C ALA A 506 11.20 22.13 -16.07
N PRO A 507 9.89 22.44 -16.12
CA PRO A 507 9.31 23.48 -15.26
C PRO A 507 9.39 23.15 -13.76
N VAL A 508 9.24 21.87 -13.40
CA VAL A 508 9.37 21.40 -12.01
C VAL A 508 10.83 21.53 -11.53
N ALA A 509 11.78 21.09 -12.35
CA ALA A 509 13.21 21.22 -12.05
C ALA A 509 13.63 22.69 -11.89
N GLU A 510 13.12 23.59 -12.73
CA GLU A 510 13.38 25.03 -12.62
C GLU A 510 12.77 25.63 -11.35
N ALA A 511 11.56 25.22 -10.97
CA ALA A 511 10.93 25.65 -9.72
C ALA A 511 11.77 25.25 -8.49
N VAL A 512 12.17 23.97 -8.42
CA VAL A 512 12.99 23.42 -7.34
C VAL A 512 14.36 24.10 -7.27
N ARG A 513 14.98 24.37 -8.41
CA ARG A 513 16.24 25.12 -8.50
C ARG A 513 16.09 26.54 -7.95
N ARG A 514 15.03 27.26 -8.30
CA ARG A 514 14.75 28.62 -7.79
C ARG A 514 14.47 28.64 -6.29
N MET A 515 13.86 27.58 -5.77
CA MET A 515 13.70 27.39 -4.33
C MET A 515 15.00 27.03 -3.62
N ASN A 516 16.10 26.69 -4.30
CA ASN A 516 17.32 26.13 -3.70
C ASN A 516 16.97 24.92 -2.80
N ALA A 517 16.27 23.95 -3.38
CA ALA A 517 15.89 22.68 -2.78
C ALA A 517 16.39 21.51 -3.63
N ARG A 518 16.33 20.29 -3.10
CA ARG A 518 16.72 19.07 -3.80
C ARG A 518 15.53 18.36 -4.42
N LEU A 519 15.70 17.84 -5.64
CA LEU A 519 14.64 17.12 -6.36
C LEU A 519 14.20 15.87 -5.58
N GLU A 520 15.16 15.08 -5.09
CA GLU A 520 14.93 13.89 -4.29
C GLU A 520 14.26 14.17 -2.92
N LYS A 521 14.20 15.45 -2.50
CA LYS A 521 13.51 15.92 -1.28
C LYS A 521 12.32 16.84 -1.61
N THR A 522 11.75 16.71 -2.81
CA THR A 522 10.59 17.49 -3.25
C THR A 522 9.39 16.58 -3.52
N LEU A 523 8.22 16.99 -3.04
CA LEU A 523 6.91 16.40 -3.35
C LEU A 523 6.20 17.25 -4.42
N CYS A 524 5.67 16.63 -5.46
CA CYS A 524 4.70 17.30 -6.35
C CYS A 524 3.27 16.89 -6.01
N VAL A 525 2.35 17.86 -5.99
CA VAL A 525 0.92 17.66 -5.73
C VAL A 525 0.14 18.12 -6.96
N GLY A 526 -0.65 17.22 -7.55
CA GLY A 526 -1.48 17.52 -8.72
C GLY A 526 -2.79 16.72 -8.71
N ASP A 527 -3.56 16.79 -9.80
CA ASP A 527 -4.79 16.02 -10.02
C ASP A 527 -4.76 15.18 -11.32
N SER A 528 -3.71 15.34 -12.14
CA SER A 528 -3.66 14.78 -13.49
C SER A 528 -2.44 13.89 -13.75
N LEU A 529 -2.53 13.07 -14.80
CA LEU A 529 -1.40 12.29 -15.29
C LEU A 529 -0.21 13.18 -15.72
N TYR A 530 -0.47 14.40 -16.18
CA TYR A 530 0.61 15.30 -16.61
C TYR A 530 1.49 15.74 -15.43
N ASP A 531 0.92 15.83 -14.22
CA ASP A 531 1.65 16.17 -13.00
C ASP A 531 2.55 15.02 -12.58
N ILE A 532 2.03 13.78 -12.63
CA ILE A 532 2.83 12.57 -12.38
C ILE A 532 4.00 12.49 -13.36
N LEU A 533 3.73 12.65 -14.66
CA LEU A 533 4.76 12.54 -15.69
C LEU A 533 5.84 13.61 -15.51
N ALA A 534 5.45 14.88 -15.30
CA ALA A 534 6.40 15.97 -15.11
C ALA A 534 7.25 15.78 -13.84
N CYS A 535 6.63 15.37 -12.74
CA CYS A 535 7.31 15.11 -11.47
C CYS A 535 8.34 13.96 -11.59
N ARG A 536 7.96 12.84 -12.22
CA ARG A 536 8.85 11.69 -12.43
C ARG A 536 9.99 12.01 -13.41
N ASP A 537 9.70 12.74 -14.49
CA ASP A 537 10.71 13.17 -15.46
C ASP A 537 11.73 14.13 -14.81
N ALA A 538 11.28 15.02 -13.92
CA ALA A 538 12.14 15.90 -13.15
C ALA A 538 13.05 15.16 -12.15
N GLY A 539 12.70 13.92 -11.78
CA GLY A 539 13.41 13.15 -10.75
C GLY A 539 13.06 13.56 -9.32
N CYS A 540 11.85 14.10 -9.10
CA CYS A 540 11.38 14.40 -7.76
C CYS A 540 11.27 13.15 -6.90
N GLY A 541 11.46 13.31 -5.59
CA GLY A 541 11.36 12.22 -4.62
C GLY A 541 9.98 11.56 -4.62
N TRP A 542 8.92 12.36 -4.70
CA TRP A 542 7.56 11.87 -4.51
C TRP A 542 6.51 12.58 -5.37
N VAL A 543 5.46 11.84 -5.74
CA VAL A 543 4.26 12.34 -6.40
C VAL A 543 3.03 12.10 -5.53
N CYS A 544 2.20 13.12 -5.36
CA CYS A 544 0.89 13.06 -4.73
C CYS A 544 -0.21 13.46 -5.72
N ILE A 545 -1.29 12.67 -5.77
CA ILE A 545 -2.50 13.02 -6.51
C ILE A 545 -3.66 13.29 -5.56
N LEU A 546 -4.31 14.44 -5.73
CA LEU A 546 -5.64 14.72 -5.20
C LEU A 546 -6.67 14.16 -6.18
N TYR A 547 -7.57 13.30 -5.69
CA TYR A 547 -8.61 12.71 -6.53
C TYR A 547 -9.99 13.06 -5.99
N ASP A 548 -10.92 13.36 -6.90
CA ASP A 548 -12.34 13.23 -6.59
C ASP A 548 -12.74 11.73 -6.62
N ASP A 549 -14.02 11.39 -6.46
CA ASP A 549 -14.55 10.01 -6.28
C ASP A 549 -13.99 8.90 -7.19
N LYS A 550 -13.41 9.25 -8.35
CA LYS A 550 -12.98 8.30 -9.38
C LYS A 550 -11.59 7.68 -9.20
N LYS A 551 -10.82 8.01 -8.13
CA LYS A 551 -9.47 7.45 -7.83
C LYS A 551 -8.57 7.30 -9.07
N VAL A 552 -8.68 8.21 -10.02
CA VAL A 552 -7.96 8.11 -11.28
C VAL A 552 -6.49 8.39 -10.99
N TYR A 553 -5.59 7.54 -11.51
CA TYR A 553 -4.14 7.65 -11.32
C TYR A 553 -3.59 7.38 -9.91
N SER A 554 -4.43 7.01 -8.92
CA SER A 554 -3.97 6.75 -7.55
C SER A 554 -2.91 5.65 -7.47
N SER A 555 -2.99 4.64 -8.33
CA SER A 555 -2.00 3.54 -8.42
C SER A 555 -0.67 3.94 -9.07
N THR A 556 -0.57 5.15 -9.62
CA THR A 556 0.63 5.66 -10.30
C THR A 556 1.36 6.74 -9.50
N ALA A 557 0.76 7.23 -8.41
CA ALA A 557 1.35 8.18 -7.48
C ALA A 557 1.95 7.45 -6.25
N ASP A 558 2.84 8.11 -5.51
CA ASP A 558 3.37 7.59 -4.24
C ASP A 558 2.38 7.85 -3.09
N LEU A 559 1.66 8.97 -3.17
CA LEU A 559 0.62 9.39 -2.24
C LEU A 559 -0.67 9.73 -2.99
N SER A 560 -1.80 9.51 -2.34
CA SER A 560 -3.09 9.80 -2.95
C SER A 560 -4.12 10.13 -1.88
N PHE A 561 -4.80 11.27 -2.02
CA PHE A 561 -5.78 11.74 -1.04
C PHE A 561 -7.09 12.20 -1.72
N PRO A 562 -8.24 12.00 -1.06
CA PRO A 562 -9.54 12.41 -1.60
C PRO A 562 -9.73 13.93 -1.64
N ASP A 563 -9.01 14.69 -0.80
CA ASP A 563 -9.13 16.14 -0.72
C ASP A 563 -7.92 16.77 -0.02
N ILE A 564 -7.87 18.11 -0.03
CA ILE A 564 -6.81 18.89 0.64
C ILE A 564 -6.87 18.71 2.16
N HIS A 565 -8.05 18.51 2.77
CA HIS A 565 -8.14 18.36 4.23
C HIS A 565 -7.47 17.06 4.70
N ALA A 566 -7.62 15.97 3.95
CA ALA A 566 -6.90 14.73 4.18
C ALA A 566 -5.39 14.92 4.02
N LEU A 567 -4.96 15.68 3.02
CA LEU A 567 -3.55 16.03 2.84
C LEU A 567 -3.02 16.89 4.01
N ILE A 568 -3.79 17.86 4.51
CA ILE A 568 -3.44 18.68 5.68
C ILE A 568 -3.29 17.81 6.94
N ARG A 569 -4.22 16.88 7.19
CA ARG A 569 -4.13 15.95 8.33
C ARG A 569 -2.86 15.13 8.25
N TYR A 570 -2.60 14.54 7.08
CA TYR A 570 -1.37 13.80 6.84
C TYR A 570 -0.11 14.65 7.04
N PHE A 571 -0.04 15.87 6.50
CA PHE A 571 1.10 16.78 6.69
C PHE A 571 1.29 17.22 8.14
N THR A 572 0.20 17.39 8.89
CA THR A 572 0.27 17.73 10.32
C THR A 572 0.92 16.59 11.12
N LEU A 573 0.72 15.35 10.68
CA LEU A 573 1.27 14.16 11.32
C LEU A 573 2.65 13.75 10.80
N ALA A 574 2.94 13.93 9.51
CA ALA A 574 4.17 13.46 8.89
C ALA A 574 5.33 14.48 8.96
N LEU A 575 5.03 15.78 9.10
CA LEU A 575 5.99 16.88 9.23
C LEU A 575 6.00 17.37 10.67
#